data_AF-A0A956A7J7-F1
#
_entry.id   AF-A0A956A7J7-F1
#
_cell.length_a   1.000
_cell.length_b   1.000
_cell.length_c   1.000
_cell.angle_alpha   90.00
_cell.angle_beta   90.00
_cell.angle_gamma   90.00
#
_symmetry.space_group_name_H-M   'P 1'
#
loop_
_entity.id
_entity.type
_entity.pdbx_description
1 polymer ?
#
loop_
_entity_poly.entity_id
_entity_poly.type
_entity_poly.pdbx_seq_one_letter_code
_entity_poly.pdbx_strand_id
1 'polypeptide(L)'
;SGGGGAGGTVRISAASVGGDGTIAATGGRGGARPSTNTSSGAGGGGGGGRVTLRALSWSFPASHVDVSGGTAGTHANAYVNADGGLGTFALIQLAPSSPPLEDTKRDYDQHLYLTNGFRFESGDQPISFPAISMQDGAHVVSGGSNVTVSTTAFDATGGLWENAVESAGGCTGTCDVTHTVTLDASTVDISGGAFDGQTRGTFVFDLSTSFDMDGGTLREGT
;
A
#
# COMPACT_ATOMS: atom_id res chain seq x y z
N SER A 1 18.25 -19.70 8.35
CA SER A 1 17.48 -19.02 7.29
C SER A 1 18.27 -17.82 6.81
N GLY A 2 18.03 -17.36 5.58
CA GLY A 2 18.46 -16.02 5.18
C GLY A 2 17.63 -14.96 5.93
N GLY A 3 18.23 -13.85 6.34
CA GLY A 3 17.49 -12.72 6.93
C GLY A 3 16.65 -11.99 5.87
N GLY A 4 15.55 -11.36 6.26
CA GLY A 4 14.75 -10.54 5.33
C GLY A 4 15.50 -9.29 4.85
N GLY A 5 15.12 -8.78 3.68
CA GLY A 5 15.60 -7.51 3.16
C GLY A 5 15.01 -6.32 3.91
N ALA A 6 15.81 -5.27 4.11
CA ALA A 6 15.34 -4.03 4.73
C ALA A 6 14.47 -3.21 3.77
N GLY A 7 13.50 -2.44 4.27
CA GLY A 7 12.76 -1.49 3.45
C GLY A 7 13.56 -0.22 3.19
N GLY A 8 13.69 0.21 1.94
CA GLY A 8 14.18 1.55 1.61
C GLY A 8 13.06 2.56 1.88
N THR A 9 13.29 3.59 2.70
CA THR A 9 12.24 4.56 3.05
C THR A 9 12.73 5.99 2.86
N VAL A 10 11.98 6.77 2.10
CA VAL A 10 12.11 8.22 2.01
C VAL A 10 10.84 8.85 2.57
N ARG A 11 11.00 9.72 3.58
CA ARG A 11 9.92 10.55 4.12
C ARG A 11 10.30 12.01 3.96
N ILE A 12 9.43 12.77 3.34
CA ILE A 12 9.62 14.21 3.13
C ILE A 12 8.39 14.91 3.68
N SER A 13 8.63 15.81 4.64
CA SER A 13 7.60 16.68 5.21
C SER A 13 8.02 18.12 4.94
N ALA A 14 7.21 18.85 4.18
CA ALA A 14 7.59 20.16 3.63
C ALA A 14 6.38 21.08 3.45
N ALA A 15 6.59 22.40 3.48
CA ALA A 15 5.51 23.34 3.14
C ALA A 15 5.06 23.16 1.67
N SER A 16 6.01 22.97 0.76
CA SER A 16 5.76 22.80 -0.66
C SER A 16 6.75 21.81 -1.27
N VAL A 17 6.29 20.95 -2.17
CA VAL A 17 7.16 20.04 -2.94
C VAL A 17 6.97 20.28 -4.44
N GLY A 18 8.05 20.57 -5.17
CA GLY A 18 8.01 20.82 -6.60
C GLY A 18 9.38 20.62 -7.27
N GLY A 19 9.39 20.71 -8.59
CA GLY A 19 10.57 20.54 -9.43
C GLY A 19 10.55 19.23 -10.24
N ASP A 20 11.60 19.05 -11.04
CA ASP A 20 11.69 17.99 -12.06
C ASP A 20 12.65 16.86 -11.69
N GLY A 21 13.10 16.81 -10.43
CA GLY A 21 14.00 15.77 -9.94
C GLY A 21 13.30 14.41 -9.81
N THR A 22 14.08 13.37 -9.50
CA THR A 22 13.57 12.01 -9.25
C THR A 22 13.74 11.64 -7.77
N ILE A 23 12.73 11.00 -7.19
CA ILE A 23 12.81 10.39 -5.86
C ILE A 23 12.74 8.88 -6.05
N ALA A 24 13.76 8.17 -5.58
CA ALA A 24 13.81 6.72 -5.69
C ALA A 24 13.93 6.04 -4.32
N ALA A 25 13.15 5.00 -4.10
CA ALA A 25 13.30 4.12 -2.94
C ALA A 25 13.13 2.65 -3.36
N THR A 26 14.22 1.88 -3.26
CA THR A 26 14.24 0.45 -3.56
C THR A 26 14.38 -0.35 -2.29
N GLY A 27 13.61 -1.43 -2.18
CA GLY A 27 13.74 -2.40 -1.12
C GLY A 27 15.06 -3.17 -1.16
N GLY A 28 15.60 -3.49 0.02
CA GLY A 28 16.79 -4.30 0.17
C GLY A 28 16.54 -5.76 -0.24
N ARG A 29 17.59 -6.39 -0.79
CA ARG A 29 17.55 -7.80 -1.16
C ARG A 29 17.49 -8.70 0.07
N GLY A 30 16.71 -9.79 -0.04
CA GLY A 30 16.70 -10.85 0.97
C GLY A 30 18.04 -11.57 1.11
N GLY A 31 18.37 -12.00 2.32
CA GLY A 31 19.60 -12.72 2.63
C GLY A 31 19.68 -14.06 1.88
N ALA A 32 20.81 -14.29 1.22
CA ALA A 32 21.07 -15.57 0.56
C ALA A 32 21.43 -16.66 1.58
N ARG A 33 21.06 -17.90 1.26
CA ARG A 33 21.55 -19.10 1.97
C ARG A 33 22.34 -19.97 0.97
N PRO A 34 23.68 -19.97 1.03
CA PRO A 34 24.51 -20.71 0.08
C PRO A 34 24.55 -22.24 0.28
N SER A 35 24.09 -22.76 1.42
CA SER A 35 24.29 -24.17 1.76
C SER A 35 23.26 -25.10 1.09
N THR A 36 23.74 -26.23 0.56
CA THR A 36 22.95 -27.27 -0.12
C THR A 36 22.18 -28.21 0.83
N ASN A 37 22.42 -28.13 2.14
CA ASN A 37 21.74 -29.01 3.09
C ASN A 37 20.22 -28.68 3.13
N THR A 38 19.38 -29.71 3.12
CA THR A 38 17.92 -29.61 3.09
C THR A 38 17.30 -29.33 4.47
N SER A 39 18.10 -29.39 5.54
CA SER A 39 17.64 -29.29 6.94
C SER A 39 17.74 -27.90 7.55
N SER A 40 18.28 -26.91 6.84
CA SER A 40 18.20 -25.50 7.28
C SER A 40 17.33 -24.72 6.30
N GLY A 41 16.43 -23.87 6.81
CA GLY A 41 15.33 -23.27 6.03
C GLY A 41 15.72 -22.37 4.86
N ALA A 42 14.71 -21.74 4.25
CA ALA A 42 14.80 -20.97 3.00
C ALA A 42 15.70 -19.70 3.06
N GLY A 43 15.90 -19.08 1.88
CA GLY A 43 16.45 -17.73 1.77
C GLY A 43 15.49 -16.69 2.37
N GLY A 44 15.97 -15.47 2.58
CA GLY A 44 15.13 -14.38 3.08
C GLY A 44 14.30 -13.74 1.96
N GLY A 45 13.13 -13.18 2.28
CA GLY A 45 12.37 -12.35 1.34
C GLY A 45 12.97 -10.96 1.17
N GLY A 46 12.64 -10.27 0.07
CA GLY A 46 13.04 -8.87 -0.15
C GLY A 46 12.25 -7.87 0.72
N GLY A 47 12.81 -6.67 0.93
CA GLY A 47 12.10 -5.55 1.56
C GLY A 47 11.32 -4.72 0.54
N GLY A 48 10.38 -3.88 0.96
CA GLY A 48 9.67 -2.94 0.06
C GLY A 48 10.29 -1.54 0.07
N GLY A 49 10.41 -0.91 -1.09
CA GLY A 49 10.75 0.51 -1.21
C GLY A 49 9.54 1.40 -0.91
N ARG A 50 9.72 2.52 -0.21
CA ARG A 50 8.64 3.37 0.29
C ARG A 50 8.99 4.85 0.17
N VAL A 51 8.09 5.63 -0.39
CA VAL A 51 8.15 7.09 -0.43
C VAL A 51 6.86 7.63 0.16
N THR A 52 6.98 8.57 1.09
CA THR A 52 5.84 9.36 1.57
C THR A 52 6.18 10.84 1.49
N LEU A 53 5.33 11.60 0.80
CA LEU A 53 5.41 13.05 0.70
C LEU A 53 4.27 13.66 1.49
N ARG A 54 4.57 14.51 2.46
CA ARG A 54 3.59 15.17 3.31
C ARG A 54 3.75 16.68 3.21
N ALA A 55 2.79 17.38 2.61
CA ALA A 55 2.96 18.80 2.30
C ALA A 55 1.66 19.62 2.25
N LEU A 56 1.77 20.94 2.42
CA LEU A 56 0.63 21.86 2.26
C LEU A 56 0.25 22.01 0.78
N SER A 57 1.25 21.94 -0.11
CA SER A 57 1.08 22.06 -1.55
C SER A 57 2.13 21.23 -2.29
N TRP A 58 1.81 20.79 -3.49
CA TRP A 58 2.76 20.14 -4.37
C TRP A 58 2.48 20.45 -5.84
N SER A 59 3.54 20.39 -6.62
CA SER A 59 3.52 20.38 -8.09
C SER A 59 4.43 19.28 -8.65
N PHE A 60 5.01 18.46 -7.77
CA PHE A 60 5.90 17.36 -8.13
C PHE A 60 5.11 16.23 -8.80
N PRO A 61 5.47 15.82 -10.03
CA PRO A 61 4.75 14.76 -10.74
C PRO A 61 4.92 13.39 -10.05
N ALA A 62 3.83 12.64 -9.89
CA ALA A 62 3.90 11.28 -9.32
C ALA A 62 4.77 10.34 -10.17
N SER A 63 4.84 10.57 -11.49
CA SER A 63 5.70 9.82 -12.42
C SER A 63 7.21 9.99 -12.17
N HIS A 64 7.60 10.96 -11.33
CA HIS A 64 9.00 11.16 -10.94
C HIS A 64 9.38 10.40 -9.65
N VAL A 65 8.47 9.58 -9.11
CA VAL A 65 8.73 8.69 -7.98
C VAL A 65 8.93 7.27 -8.48
N ASP A 66 10.12 6.72 -8.26
CA ASP A 66 10.45 5.33 -8.55
C ASP A 66 10.52 4.52 -7.25
N VAL A 67 9.58 3.60 -7.06
CA VAL A 67 9.54 2.75 -5.88
C VAL A 67 9.41 1.30 -6.29
N SER A 68 10.22 0.44 -5.67
CA SER A 68 10.24 -0.98 -6.00
C SER A 68 10.59 -1.87 -4.81
N GLY A 69 10.08 -3.10 -4.86
CA GLY A 69 10.46 -4.18 -3.95
C GLY A 69 11.88 -4.68 -4.24
N GLY A 70 12.57 -5.13 -3.20
CA GLY A 70 13.85 -5.81 -3.33
C GLY A 70 13.68 -7.25 -3.78
N THR A 71 14.65 -7.80 -4.49
CA THR A 71 14.60 -9.21 -4.90
C THR A 71 14.73 -10.16 -3.71
N ALA A 72 14.17 -11.35 -3.82
CA ALA A 72 14.35 -12.42 -2.85
C ALA A 72 15.82 -12.87 -2.74
N GLY A 73 16.17 -13.45 -1.59
CA GLY A 73 17.42 -14.16 -1.39
C GLY A 73 17.47 -15.45 -2.20
N THR A 74 18.68 -15.90 -2.57
CA THR A 74 18.85 -17.17 -3.30
C THR A 74 18.98 -18.36 -2.34
N HIS A 75 18.44 -19.51 -2.75
CA HIS A 75 18.59 -20.80 -2.07
C HIS A 75 18.93 -21.89 -3.10
N ALA A 76 19.85 -22.81 -2.77
CA ALA A 76 20.33 -23.84 -3.70
C ALA A 76 19.23 -24.81 -4.21
N ASN A 77 18.15 -24.98 -3.43
CA ASN A 77 17.11 -26.00 -3.68
C ASN A 77 15.72 -25.40 -4.03
N ALA A 78 15.66 -24.16 -4.53
CA ALA A 78 14.43 -23.54 -5.09
C ALA A 78 13.18 -23.48 -4.17
N TYR A 79 13.31 -23.58 -2.85
CA TYR A 79 12.20 -23.21 -1.96
C TYR A 79 11.77 -21.76 -2.24
N VAL A 80 10.46 -21.54 -2.30
CA VAL A 80 9.84 -20.25 -2.65
C VAL A 80 10.33 -19.18 -1.68
N ASN A 81 11.18 -18.27 -2.16
CA ASN A 81 11.51 -17.03 -1.48
C ASN A 81 10.66 -15.94 -2.14
N ALA A 82 10.05 -15.06 -1.35
CA ALA A 82 9.23 -13.98 -1.90
C ALA A 82 10.08 -12.74 -2.18
N ASP A 83 9.93 -12.16 -3.36
CA ASP A 83 10.37 -10.78 -3.60
C ASP A 83 9.67 -9.84 -2.61
N GLY A 84 10.28 -8.68 -2.39
CA GLY A 84 9.66 -7.60 -1.60
C GLY A 84 8.35 -7.16 -2.24
N GLY A 85 7.43 -6.70 -1.39
CA GLY A 85 6.14 -6.17 -1.82
C GLY A 85 6.27 -5.01 -2.80
N LEU A 86 5.14 -4.62 -3.38
CA LEU A 86 5.08 -3.52 -4.32
C LEU A 86 5.65 -2.25 -3.70
N GLY A 87 6.35 -1.46 -4.52
CA GLY A 87 6.90 -0.19 -4.09
C GLY A 87 5.76 0.74 -3.66
N THR A 88 5.89 1.35 -2.48
CA THR A 88 4.85 2.21 -1.93
C THR A 88 5.11 3.68 -2.24
N PHE A 89 4.14 4.36 -2.85
CA PHE A 89 4.15 5.81 -2.93
C PHE A 89 2.80 6.40 -2.51
N ALA A 90 2.85 7.25 -1.48
CA ALA A 90 1.71 8.00 -0.99
C ALA A 90 2.04 9.48 -0.84
N LEU A 91 1.04 10.32 -1.12
CA LEU A 91 1.10 11.75 -0.89
C LEU A 91 0.03 12.16 0.11
N ILE A 92 0.39 12.97 1.09
CA ILE A 92 -0.48 13.43 2.18
C ILE A 92 -0.58 14.95 2.10
N GLN A 93 -1.76 15.46 1.78
CA GLN A 93 -2.02 16.89 1.85
C GLN A 93 -2.29 17.31 3.28
N LEU A 94 -1.65 18.41 3.68
CA LEU A 94 -1.81 19.03 4.99
C LEU A 94 -2.82 20.17 4.96
N ALA A 95 -3.49 20.38 6.09
CA ALA A 95 -4.27 21.57 6.34
C ALA A 95 -3.36 22.83 6.35
N PRO A 96 -3.81 24.00 5.87
CA PRO A 96 -3.02 25.24 5.83
C PRO A 96 -2.41 25.67 7.17
N SER A 97 -3.03 25.29 8.29
CA SER A 97 -2.57 25.59 9.65
C SER A 97 -1.54 24.58 10.19
N SER A 98 -1.22 23.53 9.43
CA SER A 98 -0.27 22.51 9.85
C SER A 98 1.14 23.08 9.97
N PRO A 99 1.92 22.69 10.99
CA PRO A 99 3.37 22.85 10.99
C PRO A 99 4.00 21.74 10.11
N PRO A 100 4.36 22.02 8.85
CA PRO A 100 4.64 20.96 7.87
C PRO A 100 5.96 20.22 8.10
N LEU A 101 6.80 20.70 9.02
CA LEU A 101 8.05 20.06 9.42
C LEU A 101 7.85 19.12 10.63
N GLU A 102 6.68 19.11 11.26
CA GLU A 102 6.34 18.19 12.35
C GLU A 102 5.69 16.93 11.76
N ASP A 103 6.50 15.89 11.54
CA ASP A 103 6.06 14.61 10.96
C ASP A 103 5.35 13.66 11.96
N THR A 104 5.08 14.12 13.18
CA THR A 104 4.62 13.22 14.27
C THR A 104 3.12 13.26 14.54
N LYS A 105 2.38 14.21 13.97
CA LYS A 105 0.94 14.39 14.24
C LYS A 105 0.13 14.24 12.96
N ARG A 106 -0.87 13.37 12.98
CA ARG A 106 -1.83 13.17 11.87
C ARG A 106 -3.01 14.14 11.91
N ASP A 107 -3.12 14.95 12.97
CA ASP A 107 -4.25 15.88 13.21
C ASP A 107 -4.50 16.89 12.08
N TYR A 108 -3.51 17.10 11.21
CA TYR A 108 -3.58 18.01 10.08
C TYR A 108 -3.60 17.31 8.72
N ASP A 109 -3.61 16.00 8.68
CA ASP A 109 -3.72 15.25 7.42
C ASP A 109 -5.13 15.43 6.87
N GLN A 110 -5.25 15.91 5.63
CA GLN A 110 -6.53 16.20 4.99
C GLN A 110 -6.85 15.20 3.88
N HIS A 111 -5.85 14.83 3.09
CA HIS A 111 -6.05 13.99 1.92
C HIS A 111 -4.90 13.00 1.77
N LEU A 112 -5.20 11.71 1.63
CA LEU A 112 -4.26 10.67 1.21
C LEU A 112 -4.44 10.35 -0.28
N TYR A 113 -3.41 10.58 -1.10
CA TYR A 113 -3.36 10.18 -2.50
C TYR A 113 -2.54 8.90 -2.66
N LEU A 114 -3.14 7.88 -3.24
CA LEU A 114 -2.54 6.58 -3.54
C LEU A 114 -2.26 6.51 -5.04
N THR A 115 -1.00 6.34 -5.44
CA THR A 115 -0.56 6.49 -6.85
C THR A 115 0.22 5.30 -7.40
N ASN A 116 0.67 4.40 -6.54
CA ASN A 116 1.40 3.18 -6.91
C ASN A 116 0.97 2.07 -5.95
N GLY A 117 1.89 1.19 -5.50
CA GLY A 117 1.63 0.27 -4.41
C GLY A 117 1.22 1.00 -3.13
N PHE A 118 0.26 0.46 -2.39
CA PHE A 118 0.01 0.88 -1.01
C PHE A 118 -0.53 -0.29 -0.19
N ARG A 119 0.03 -0.47 1.01
CA ARG A 119 -0.41 -1.51 1.92
C ARG A 119 -0.99 -0.90 3.19
N PHE A 120 -2.27 -1.15 3.41
CA PHE A 120 -2.90 -0.88 4.70
C PHE A 120 -2.61 -2.04 5.64
N GLU A 121 -1.76 -1.83 6.64
CA GLU A 121 -1.54 -2.83 7.70
C GLU A 121 -2.64 -2.72 8.77
N SER A 122 -2.96 -3.82 9.46
CA SER A 122 -3.76 -3.71 10.68
C SER A 122 -3.04 -2.86 11.73
N GLY A 123 -3.83 -2.04 12.41
CA GLY A 123 -3.46 -1.44 13.68
C GLY A 123 -4.64 -1.54 14.64
N ASP A 124 -4.40 -1.21 15.91
CA ASP A 124 -5.45 -1.16 16.93
C ASP A 124 -6.50 -0.07 16.67
N GLN A 125 -6.26 0.81 15.69
CA GLN A 125 -7.11 1.93 15.35
C GLN A 125 -7.38 1.97 13.84
N PRO A 126 -8.60 2.40 13.43
CA PRO A 126 -8.90 2.67 12.04
C PRO A 126 -7.90 3.65 11.42
N ILE A 127 -7.64 3.46 10.14
CA ILE A 127 -6.83 4.41 9.36
C ILE A 127 -7.79 5.51 8.93
N SER A 128 -7.54 6.74 9.40
CA SER A 128 -8.45 7.86 9.17
C SER A 128 -7.80 9.00 8.42
N PHE A 129 -8.45 9.44 7.36
CA PHE A 129 -8.15 10.64 6.58
C PHE A 129 -9.47 11.29 6.18
N PRO A 130 -9.63 12.63 6.17
CA PRO A 130 -10.86 13.25 5.70
C PRO A 130 -11.20 12.90 4.24
N ALA A 131 -10.20 12.80 3.38
CA ALA A 131 -10.34 12.35 2.00
C ALA A 131 -9.26 11.34 1.61
N ILE A 132 -9.62 10.39 0.76
CA ILE A 132 -8.69 9.42 0.17
C ILE A 132 -8.96 9.36 -1.33
N SER A 133 -7.92 9.47 -2.15
CA SER A 133 -8.04 9.25 -3.59
C SER A 133 -7.07 8.18 -4.07
N MET A 134 -7.60 7.16 -4.74
CA MET A 134 -6.83 6.17 -5.48
C MET A 134 -6.75 6.58 -6.95
N GLN A 135 -5.52 6.78 -7.43
CA GLN A 135 -5.25 7.18 -8.81
C GLN A 135 -5.13 5.97 -9.74
N ASP A 136 -5.16 6.23 -11.04
CA ASP A 136 -5.04 5.18 -12.04
C ASP A 136 -3.69 4.45 -11.92
N GLY A 137 -3.74 3.14 -12.11
CA GLY A 137 -2.59 2.24 -11.92
C GLY A 137 -2.15 2.02 -10.47
N ALA A 138 -2.77 2.66 -9.46
CA ALA A 138 -2.47 2.35 -8.07
C ALA A 138 -2.88 0.90 -7.72
N HIS A 139 -2.11 0.25 -6.86
CA HIS A 139 -2.39 -1.11 -6.37
C HIS A 139 -2.39 -1.11 -4.84
N VAL A 140 -3.57 -1.25 -4.27
CA VAL A 140 -3.81 -1.18 -2.84
C VAL A 140 -4.08 -2.58 -2.29
N VAL A 141 -3.48 -2.91 -1.16
CA VAL A 141 -3.69 -4.20 -0.48
C VAL A 141 -3.97 -4.04 1.01
N SER A 142 -4.80 -4.93 1.56
CA SER A 142 -4.95 -5.13 3.00
C SER A 142 -3.87 -6.09 3.51
N GLY A 143 -3.16 -5.71 4.57
CA GLY A 143 -1.93 -6.35 5.05
C GLY A 143 -2.12 -7.67 5.80
N GLY A 144 -2.93 -8.60 5.27
CA GLY A 144 -3.17 -9.91 5.87
C GLY A 144 -3.94 -9.87 7.19
N SER A 145 -4.80 -8.87 7.34
CA SER A 145 -5.63 -8.63 8.52
C SER A 145 -6.84 -7.79 8.14
N ASN A 146 -7.86 -7.74 9.00
CA ASN A 146 -8.96 -6.80 8.82
C ASN A 146 -8.44 -5.36 8.83
N VAL A 147 -8.95 -4.55 7.90
CA VAL A 147 -8.60 -3.15 7.78
C VAL A 147 -9.88 -2.34 7.84
N THR A 148 -9.92 -1.35 8.72
CA THR A 148 -10.95 -0.32 8.72
C THR A 148 -10.33 0.98 8.25
N VAL A 149 -10.85 1.53 7.16
CA VAL A 149 -10.52 2.85 6.65
C VAL A 149 -11.72 3.75 6.89
N SER A 150 -11.53 4.84 7.63
CA SER A 150 -12.58 5.83 7.93
C SER A 150 -12.25 7.15 7.23
N THR A 151 -13.16 7.61 6.37
CA THR A 151 -12.98 8.83 5.58
C THR A 151 -14.30 9.57 5.41
N THR A 152 -14.25 10.85 5.05
CA THR A 152 -15.47 11.55 4.61
C THR A 152 -15.70 11.28 3.13
N ALA A 153 -14.65 11.38 2.31
CA ALA A 153 -14.71 11.15 0.88
C ALA A 153 -13.70 10.09 0.44
N PHE A 154 -14.15 9.15 -0.40
CA PHE A 154 -13.27 8.19 -1.05
C PHE A 154 -13.52 8.22 -2.56
N ASP A 155 -12.48 8.56 -3.32
CA ASP A 155 -12.54 8.60 -4.78
C ASP A 155 -11.54 7.59 -5.36
N ALA A 156 -11.98 6.69 -6.22
CA ALA A 156 -11.10 5.78 -6.95
C ALA A 156 -11.25 5.99 -8.45
N THR A 157 -10.26 6.63 -9.07
CA THR A 157 -10.21 6.82 -10.52
C THR A 157 -9.20 5.84 -11.11
N GLY A 158 -9.66 4.65 -11.50
CA GLY A 158 -8.77 3.56 -11.89
C GLY A 158 -8.17 2.80 -10.70
N GLY A 159 -7.09 2.05 -10.95
CA GLY A 159 -6.39 1.29 -9.92
C GLY A 159 -7.11 0.02 -9.46
N LEU A 160 -6.46 -0.69 -8.53
CA LEU A 160 -6.86 -2.00 -8.04
C LEU A 160 -6.72 -2.05 -6.51
N TRP A 161 -7.80 -2.30 -5.79
CA TRP A 161 -7.75 -2.69 -4.38
C TRP A 161 -8.00 -4.19 -4.25
N GLU A 162 -6.97 -4.93 -3.87
CA GLU A 162 -7.05 -6.36 -3.59
C GLU A 162 -7.13 -6.63 -2.08
N ASN A 163 -7.99 -7.56 -1.72
CA ASN A 163 -8.02 -8.10 -0.37
C ASN A 163 -7.09 -9.33 -0.25
N ALA A 164 -5.82 -9.15 -0.66
CA ALA A 164 -4.81 -10.20 -0.70
C ALA A 164 -3.60 -9.86 0.17
N VAL A 165 -2.96 -10.90 0.73
CA VAL A 165 -1.64 -10.74 1.35
C VAL A 165 -0.61 -10.52 0.23
N GLU A 166 -0.02 -9.33 0.17
CA GLU A 166 1.15 -9.08 -0.67
C GLU A 166 2.30 -10.00 -0.22
N SER A 167 2.43 -11.14 -0.89
CA SER A 167 3.63 -11.94 -0.88
C SER A 167 3.84 -12.44 -2.29
N ALA A 168 4.94 -12.00 -2.93
CA ALA A 168 5.31 -12.44 -4.28
C ALA A 168 5.54 -13.96 -4.40
N GLY A 169 5.56 -14.69 -3.26
CA GLY A 169 5.61 -16.16 -3.23
C GLY A 169 4.24 -16.84 -3.30
N GLY A 170 3.15 -16.08 -3.29
CA GLY A 170 1.86 -16.60 -2.86
C GLY A 170 1.94 -17.09 -1.41
N CYS A 171 0.79 -17.28 -0.79
CA CYS A 171 0.78 -17.98 0.47
C CYS A 171 1.22 -19.42 0.28
N THR A 172 2.40 -19.77 0.78
CA THR A 172 2.83 -21.17 0.85
C THR A 172 2.10 -21.86 2.01
N GLY A 173 0.79 -22.09 1.84
CA GLY A 173 -0.11 -22.68 2.84
C GLY A 173 -1.57 -22.24 2.68
N THR A 174 -2.43 -22.60 3.64
CA THR A 174 -3.80 -22.10 3.75
C THR A 174 -3.77 -20.61 4.11
N CYS A 175 -3.78 -19.72 3.11
CA CYS A 175 -4.24 -18.35 3.29
C CYS A 175 -5.78 -18.30 3.34
N ASP A 176 -6.33 -19.16 4.18
CA ASP A 176 -7.74 -19.22 4.54
C ASP A 176 -8.03 -18.22 5.65
N VAL A 177 -7.60 -16.97 5.46
CA VAL A 177 -7.99 -15.90 6.37
C VAL A 177 -8.90 -14.97 5.60
N THR A 178 -10.19 -15.06 5.94
CA THR A 178 -11.16 -14.07 5.51
C THR A 178 -10.80 -12.75 6.17
N HIS A 179 -10.47 -11.77 5.34
CA HIS A 179 -10.25 -10.41 5.78
C HIS A 179 -11.43 -9.55 5.36
N THR A 180 -11.86 -8.70 6.28
CA THR A 180 -12.84 -7.66 5.97
C THR A 180 -12.09 -6.35 5.78
N VAL A 181 -12.30 -5.74 4.62
CA VAL A 181 -11.97 -4.34 4.38
C VAL A 181 -13.25 -3.55 4.57
N THR A 182 -13.32 -2.78 5.65
CA THR A 182 -14.42 -1.84 5.87
C THR A 182 -13.99 -0.46 5.44
N LEU A 183 -14.68 0.10 4.45
CA LEU A 183 -14.61 1.50 4.08
C LEU A 183 -15.81 2.21 4.72
N ASP A 184 -15.55 2.91 5.82
CA ASP A 184 -16.49 3.81 6.49
C ASP A 184 -16.35 5.19 5.86
N ALA A 185 -17.29 5.55 4.99
CA ALA A 185 -17.23 6.77 4.19
C ALA A 185 -18.55 7.54 4.17
N SER A 186 -18.50 8.86 4.05
CA SER A 186 -19.74 9.59 3.75
C SER A 186 -20.11 9.46 2.29
N THR A 187 -19.13 9.62 1.40
CA THR A 187 -19.29 9.50 -0.05
C THR A 187 -18.22 8.57 -0.63
N VAL A 188 -18.63 7.71 -1.55
CA VAL A 188 -17.73 6.87 -2.37
C VAL A 188 -18.03 7.13 -3.84
N ASP A 189 -17.00 7.44 -4.62
CA ASP A 189 -17.06 7.55 -6.09
C ASP A 189 -16.00 6.61 -6.69
N ILE A 190 -16.41 5.69 -7.56
CA ILE A 190 -15.53 4.76 -8.27
C ILE A 190 -15.68 4.99 -9.78
N SER A 191 -14.65 5.56 -10.39
CA SER A 191 -14.55 5.78 -11.84
C SER A 191 -13.44 4.92 -12.45
N GLY A 192 -13.77 3.71 -12.89
CA GLY A 192 -12.86 2.87 -13.68
C GLY A 192 -11.83 2.00 -12.94
N GLY A 193 -11.97 1.80 -11.62
CA GLY A 193 -11.10 0.92 -10.81
C GLY A 193 -11.67 -0.48 -10.53
N ALA A 194 -10.89 -1.35 -9.90
CA ALA A 194 -11.32 -2.68 -9.48
C ALA A 194 -11.16 -2.90 -7.97
N PHE A 195 -12.21 -3.42 -7.32
CA PHE A 195 -12.14 -3.96 -5.96
C PHE A 195 -12.28 -5.48 -6.07
N ASP A 196 -11.18 -6.18 -5.83
CA ASP A 196 -11.12 -7.63 -5.97
C ASP A 196 -10.99 -8.29 -4.60
N GLY A 197 -12.08 -8.91 -4.16
CA GLY A 197 -12.12 -9.65 -2.90
C GLY A 197 -11.14 -10.82 -2.87
N GLN A 198 -10.69 -11.33 -4.03
CA GLN A 198 -10.00 -12.61 -4.19
C GLN A 198 -10.72 -13.75 -3.42
N THR A 199 -10.28 -15.00 -3.54
CA THR A 199 -11.00 -16.21 -3.08
C THR A 199 -11.81 -16.10 -1.75
N ARG A 200 -11.43 -15.30 -0.74
CA ARG A 200 -12.16 -15.21 0.55
C ARG A 200 -12.21 -13.84 1.24
N GLY A 201 -12.03 -12.72 0.54
CA GLY A 201 -12.10 -11.37 1.12
C GLY A 201 -13.48 -10.72 0.98
N THR A 202 -13.90 -9.95 1.99
CA THR A 202 -15.14 -9.15 1.94
C THR A 202 -14.80 -7.66 1.94
N PHE A 203 -15.36 -6.92 0.99
CA PHE A 203 -15.45 -5.47 1.06
C PHE A 203 -16.79 -5.07 1.67
N VAL A 204 -16.73 -4.23 2.69
CA VAL A 204 -17.90 -3.63 3.33
C VAL A 204 -17.79 -2.13 3.12
N PHE A 205 -18.74 -1.56 2.39
CA PHE A 205 -18.90 -0.12 2.24
C PHE A 205 -19.97 0.32 3.25
N ASP A 206 -19.56 0.96 4.34
CA ASP A 206 -20.46 1.55 5.33
C ASP A 206 -20.60 3.03 5.01
N LEU A 207 -21.76 3.41 4.48
CA LEU A 207 -21.97 4.71 3.82
C LEU A 207 -23.03 5.54 4.51
N SER A 208 -22.73 6.81 4.78
CA SER A 208 -23.69 7.72 5.40
C SER A 208 -24.50 8.56 4.40
N THR A 209 -23.96 8.81 3.20
CA THR A 209 -24.56 9.77 2.24
C THR A 209 -24.76 9.20 0.83
N SER A 210 -23.70 8.81 0.11
CA SER A 210 -23.84 8.38 -1.29
C SER A 210 -22.79 7.37 -1.74
N PHE A 211 -23.17 6.57 -2.74
CA PHE A 211 -22.31 5.67 -3.50
C PHE A 211 -22.55 5.93 -4.98
N ASP A 212 -21.48 6.22 -5.72
CA ASP A 212 -21.49 6.28 -7.18
C ASP A 212 -20.42 5.36 -7.77
N MET A 213 -20.73 4.73 -8.89
CA MET A 213 -19.82 3.85 -9.61
C MET A 213 -20.05 3.99 -11.11
N ASP A 214 -19.21 4.79 -11.75
CA ASP A 214 -19.19 4.97 -13.21
C ASP A 214 -18.03 4.17 -13.81
N GLY A 215 -18.30 2.89 -14.06
CA GLY A 215 -17.32 1.92 -14.55
C GLY A 215 -16.55 1.19 -13.44
N GLY A 216 -15.60 0.34 -13.83
CA GLY A 216 -14.86 -0.52 -12.89
C GLY A 216 -15.53 -1.86 -12.58
N THR A 217 -15.00 -2.58 -11.60
CA THR A 217 -15.55 -3.89 -11.17
C THR A 217 -15.49 -4.09 -9.66
N LEU A 218 -16.59 -4.54 -9.05
CA LEU A 218 -16.62 -5.14 -7.72
C LEU A 218 -16.68 -6.65 -7.88
N ARG A 219 -15.72 -7.38 -7.32
CA ARG A 219 -15.71 -8.85 -7.33
C ARG A 219 -15.73 -9.38 -5.91
N GLU A 220 -16.74 -10.21 -5.63
CA GLU A 220 -16.80 -10.98 -4.39
C GLU A 220 -15.82 -12.16 -4.46
N GLY A 221 -15.24 -12.51 -3.31
CA GLY A 221 -14.46 -13.73 -3.17
C GLY A 221 -15.30 -15.00 -3.17
N THR A 222 -14.91 -16.00 -3.96
CA THR A 222 -15.57 -17.32 -4.06
C THR A 222 -14.95 -18.41 -3.19
#